data_AF-A0A117S5V1-F1
#
_entry.id   AF-A0A117S5V1-F1
#
_cell.length_a   1.000
_cell.length_b   1.000
_cell.length_c   1.000
_cell.angle_alpha   90.00
_cell.angle_beta   90.00
_cell.angle_gamma   90.00
#
_symmetry.space_group_name_H-M   'P 1'
#
loop_
_entity.id
_entity.type
_entity.pdbx_description
1 polymer ?
#
loop_
_entity_poly.entity_id
_entity_poly.type
_entity_poly.pdbx_seq_one_letter_code
_entity_poly.pdbx_strand_id
1 'polypeptide(L)'
;MYFCNEFKTLNSEIENLLKRDHHHVVHQRKFKTLKKEILGVLKTLLGEASREYRVVKLTNSPAIVFKVMNHIAARTETLTSIKTAVNV
;
A
#
# COMPACT_ATOMS: atom_id res chain seq x y z
N MET A 1 4.34 -8.18 -13.90
CA MET A 1 3.81 -9.11 -12.88
C MET A 1 4.51 -8.96 -11.52
N TYR A 2 5.81 -8.67 -11.46
CA TYR A 2 6.60 -8.50 -10.22
C TYR A 2 6.02 -7.49 -9.22
N PHE A 3 5.70 -6.27 -9.66
CA PHE A 3 5.19 -5.21 -8.77
C PHE A 3 3.82 -5.49 -8.13
N CYS A 4 2.96 -6.29 -8.78
CA CYS A 4 1.68 -6.70 -8.17
C CYS A 4 1.90 -7.66 -7.00
N ASN A 5 2.89 -8.55 -7.09
CA ASN A 5 3.19 -9.47 -6.00
C ASN A 5 3.84 -8.73 -4.83
N GLU A 6 4.81 -7.86 -5.10
CA GLU A 6 5.44 -7.04 -4.06
C GLU A 6 4.41 -6.14 -3.34
N PHE A 7 3.53 -5.48 -4.09
CA PHE A 7 2.44 -4.69 -3.52
C PHE A 7 1.52 -5.51 -2.62
N LYS A 8 1.11 -6.72 -3.05
CA LYS A 8 0.26 -7.60 -2.25
C LYS A 8 0.95 -8.07 -0.97
N THR A 9 2.23 -8.43 -1.05
CA THR A 9 3.03 -8.81 0.12
C THR A 9 3.07 -7.68 1.14
N LEU A 10 3.41 -6.47 0.70
CA LEU A 10 3.48 -5.30 1.57
C LEU A 10 2.10 -4.94 2.17
N ASN A 11 1.01 -5.13 1.41
CA ASN A 11 -0.35 -4.91 1.91
C ASN A 11 -0.72 -5.88 3.05
N SER A 12 -0.38 -7.15 2.89
CA SER A 12 -0.58 -8.17 3.94
C SER A 12 0.32 -7.91 5.16
N GLU A 13 1.54 -7.41 4.96
CA GLU A 13 2.43 -7.08 6.06
C GLU A 13 1.95 -5.89 6.89
N ILE A 14 1.42 -4.84 6.26
CA ILE A 14 0.86 -3.70 6.99
C ILE A 14 -0.44 -4.09 7.70
N GLU A 15 -1.26 -4.96 7.10
CA GLU A 15 -2.43 -5.54 7.75
C GLU A 15 -2.06 -6.36 9.00
N ASN A 16 -1.05 -7.23 8.88
CA ASN A 16 -0.53 -8.00 10.00
C ASN A 16 0.08 -7.13 11.09
N LEU A 17 0.68 -6.00 10.70
CA LEU A 17 1.17 -5.00 11.64
C LEU A 17 0.00 -4.41 12.45
N LEU A 18 -1.14 -4.13 11.82
CA LEU A 18 -2.34 -3.61 12.49
C LEU A 18 -3.03 -4.61 13.42
N LYS A 19 -3.04 -5.89 13.05
CA LYS A 19 -3.69 -6.96 13.82
C LYS A 19 -2.92 -7.37 15.08
N ARG A 20 -1.63 -7.01 15.18
CA ARG A 20 -0.76 -7.42 16.28
C ARG A 20 -0.70 -6.37 17.38
N ASP A 21 -1.15 -6.76 18.56
CA ASP A 21 -1.06 -5.96 19.78
C ASP A 21 0.26 -6.26 20.49
N HIS A 22 1.33 -5.53 20.13
CA HIS A 22 2.66 -5.73 20.73
C HIS A 22 3.45 -4.43 20.87
N HIS A 23 4.30 -4.41 21.91
CA HIS A 23 5.25 -3.36 22.31
C HIS A 23 5.47 -2.23 21.29
N HIS A 24 4.97 -1.05 21.66
CA HIS A 24 4.89 0.17 20.85
C HIS A 24 6.19 0.53 20.09
N VAL A 25 7.37 0.29 20.69
CA VAL A 25 8.68 0.65 20.12
C VAL A 25 9.09 -0.25 18.94
N VAL A 26 8.88 -1.56 19.06
CA VAL A 26 9.22 -2.53 18.00
C VAL A 26 8.31 -2.31 16.80
N HIS A 27 7.04 -1.99 17.06
CA HIS A 27 6.03 -1.69 16.06
C HIS A 27 6.38 -0.45 15.23
N GLN A 28 6.84 0.63 15.87
CA GLN A 28 7.27 1.84 15.16
C GLN A 28 8.49 1.62 14.24
N ARG A 29 9.49 0.87 14.69
CA ARG A 29 10.66 0.54 13.85
C ARG A 29 10.23 -0.29 12.64
N LYS A 30 9.43 -1.34 12.86
CA LYS A 30 8.91 -2.19 11.79
C LYS A 30 8.06 -1.39 10.81
N PHE A 31 7.19 -0.52 11.30
CA PHE A 31 6.39 0.38 10.47
C PHE A 31 7.27 1.29 9.60
N LYS A 32 8.33 1.88 10.16
CA LYS A 32 9.20 2.79 9.41
C LYS A 32 9.90 2.10 8.25
N THR A 33 10.36 0.86 8.44
CA THR A 33 10.94 0.04 7.36
C THR A 33 9.89 -0.27 6.30
N LEU A 34 8.74 -0.82 6.72
CA LEU A 34 7.66 -1.20 5.82
C LEU A 34 7.14 -0.01 5.01
N LYS A 35 7.01 1.16 5.63
CA LYS A 35 6.61 2.41 4.97
C LYS A 35 7.58 2.82 3.85
N LYS A 36 8.88 2.61 4.02
CA LYS A 36 9.87 2.93 2.97
C LYS A 36 9.72 2.02 1.76
N GLU A 37 9.51 0.73 1.98
CA GLU A 37 9.30 -0.25 0.91
C GLU A 37 8.00 0.05 0.15
N ILE A 38 6.91 0.33 0.88
CA ILE A 38 5.64 0.77 0.28
C ILE A 38 5.84 2.03 -0.56
N LEU A 39 6.58 3.03 -0.07
CA LEU A 39 6.88 4.23 -0.85
C LEU A 39 7.69 3.90 -2.12
N GLY A 40 8.64 2.96 -2.06
CA GLY A 40 9.38 2.50 -3.23
C GLY A 40 8.45 1.95 -4.32
N VAL A 41 7.53 1.07 -3.93
CA VAL A 41 6.54 0.49 -4.84
C VAL A 41 5.57 1.56 -5.37
N LEU A 42 5.04 2.43 -4.51
CA LEU A 42 4.10 3.49 -4.91
C LEU A 42 4.75 4.51 -5.86
N LYS A 43 6.03 4.85 -5.63
CA LYS A 43 6.78 5.73 -6.53
C LYS A 43 6.84 5.14 -7.94
N THR A 44 7.15 3.85 -8.04
CA THR A 44 7.26 3.16 -9.33
C THR A 44 5.89 2.99 -10.00
N LEU A 45 4.84 2.70 -9.24
CA LEU A 45 3.50 2.45 -9.78
C LEU A 45 2.73 3.72 -10.15
N LEU A 46 2.81 4.77 -9.34
CA LEU A 46 1.94 5.95 -9.43
C LEU A 46 2.73 7.27 -9.59
N GLY A 47 4.04 7.25 -9.35
CA GLY A 47 4.88 8.45 -9.34
C GLY A 47 4.81 9.22 -8.02
N GLU A 48 5.86 10.01 -7.73
CA GLU A 48 5.95 10.81 -6.50
C GLU A 48 4.92 11.95 -6.42
N ALA A 49 4.42 12.40 -7.58
CA ALA A 49 3.39 13.43 -7.65
C ALA A 49 1.99 12.92 -7.31
N SER A 50 1.79 11.59 -7.24
CA SER A 50 0.49 11.00 -6.93
C SER A 50 0.02 11.37 -5.53
N ARG A 51 -1.31 11.50 -5.38
CA ARG A 51 -1.94 11.80 -4.10
C ARG A 51 -1.64 10.70 -3.09
N GLU A 52 -1.71 9.45 -3.53
CA GLU A 52 -1.49 8.24 -2.75
C GLU A 52 -0.07 8.21 -2.18
N TYR A 53 0.93 8.46 -3.01
CA TYR A 53 2.33 8.55 -2.57
C TYR A 53 2.52 9.66 -1.53
N ARG A 54 1.96 10.86 -1.77
CA ARG A 54 2.05 11.98 -0.82
C ARG A 54 1.41 11.67 0.53
N VAL A 55 0.21 11.07 0.53
CA VAL A 55 -0.49 10.69 1.76
C VAL A 55 0.34 9.68 2.56
N VAL A 56 0.85 8.63 1.90
CA VAL A 56 1.71 7.65 2.57
C VAL A 56 3.00 8.29 3.08
N LYS A 57 3.62 9.19 2.31
CA LYS A 57 4.85 9.88 2.72
C LYS A 57 4.66 10.68 4.01
N LEU A 58 3.55 11.42 4.11
CA LEU A 58 3.31 12.35 5.22
C LEU A 58 2.72 11.70 6.48
N THR A 59 1.98 10.59 6.34
CA THR A 59 1.33 9.96 7.50
C THR A 59 2.30 9.17 8.38
N ASN A 60 2.11 9.22 9.69
CA ASN A 60 2.78 8.33 10.65
C ASN A 60 1.87 7.20 11.14
N SER A 61 0.65 7.08 10.60
CA SER A 61 -0.31 6.06 11.00
C SER A 61 -0.26 4.85 10.06
N PRO A 62 0.04 3.64 10.57
CA PRO A 62 -0.05 2.40 9.80
C PRO A 62 -1.43 2.15 9.21
N ALA A 63 -2.49 2.55 9.93
CA ALA A 63 -3.87 2.35 9.50
C ALA A 63 -4.21 3.19 8.25
N ILE A 64 -3.69 4.41 8.19
CA ILE A 64 -3.84 5.27 7.01
C ILE A 64 -3.10 4.66 5.82
N VAL A 65 -1.88 4.15 6.02
CA VAL A 65 -1.12 3.50 4.94
C VAL A 65 -1.88 2.29 4.38
N PHE A 66 -2.38 1.40 5.25
CA PHE A 66 -3.18 0.25 4.83
C PHE A 66 -4.45 0.66 4.06
N LYS A 67 -5.15 1.70 4.51
CA LYS A 67 -6.33 2.22 3.81
C LYS A 67 -6.00 2.71 2.40
N VAL A 68 -4.87 3.40 2.22
CA VAL A 68 -4.41 3.85 0.89
C VAL A 68 -4.09 2.64 0.00
N MET A 69 -3.40 1.63 0.53
CA MET A 69 -3.09 0.43 -0.24
C MET A 69 -4.36 -0.31 -0.70
N ASN A 70 -5.34 -0.49 0.19
CA ASN A 70 -6.62 -1.10 -0.20
C ASN A 70 -7.38 -0.25 -1.23
N HIS A 71 -7.33 1.08 -1.13
CA HIS A 71 -7.92 1.96 -2.13
C HIS A 71 -7.30 1.77 -3.52
N ILE A 72 -5.98 1.62 -3.60
CA ILE A 72 -5.26 1.35 -4.86
C ILE A 72 -5.63 -0.02 -5.41
N ALA A 73 -5.68 -1.05 -4.56
CA ALA A 73 -6.05 -2.41 -4.95
C ALA A 73 -7.45 -2.43 -5.58
N ALA A 74 -8.44 -1.87 -4.87
CA ALA A 74 -9.82 -1.81 -5.34
C ALA A 74 -9.98 -1.03 -6.65
N ARG A 75 -9.25 0.08 -6.80
CA ARG A 75 -9.22 0.85 -8.06
C ARG A 75 -8.64 0.05 -9.22
N THR A 76 -7.57 -0.70 -8.97
CA THR A 76 -6.90 -1.50 -10.01
C THR A 76 -7.77 -2.66 -10.46
N GLU A 77 -8.44 -3.34 -9.52
CA GLU A 77 -9.43 -4.39 -9.82
C GLU A 77 -10.58 -3.82 -10.66
N THR A 78 -11.15 -2.69 -10.23
CA THR A 78 -12.23 -2.01 -10.96
C THR A 78 -11.81 -1.66 -12.39
N LEU A 79 -10.62 -1.09 -12.58
CA LEU A 79 -10.09 -0.74 -13.91
C LEU A 79 -9.86 -1.98 -14.79
N THR A 80 -9.46 -3.10 -14.19
CA THR A 80 -9.24 -4.36 -14.91
C THR A 80 -10.57 -4.96 -15.35
N SER A 81 -11.57 -4.98 -14.45
CA SER A 81 -12.92 -5.47 -14.74
C SER A 81 -13.64 -4.64 -15.80
N ILE A 82 -13.49 -3.31 -15.78
CA ILE A 82 -14.07 -2.45 -16.82
C ILE A 82 -13.43 -2.79 -18.17
N LYS A 83 -12.10 -2.87 -18.26
CA LYS A 83 -11.40 -3.20 -19.52
C LYS A 83 -11.83 -4.52 -20.12
N THR A 84 -12.08 -5.55 -19.31
CA THR A 84 -12.62 -6.83 -19.80
C THR A 84 -14.05 -6.73 -20.29
N ALA A 85 -14.87 -5.83 -19.73
CA ALA A 85 -16.27 -5.67 -20.11
C ALA A 85 -16.47 -4.83 -21.39
N VAL A 86 -15.58 -3.87 -21.69
CA VAL A 86 -15.65 -3.06 -22.93
C VAL A 86 -15.06 -3.76 -24.16
N ASN A 87 -14.42 -4.91 -23.98
CA ASN A 87 -13.75 -5.64 -25.05
C ASN A 87 -14.58 -6.86 -25.54
N VAL A 88 -15.90 -6.79 -25.38
CA VAL A 88 -16.91 -7.78 -25.81
C VAL A 88 -17.78 -7.20 -26.91
#